data_AF-A0A9D1MZY0-F1
#
_entry.id   AF-A0A9D1MZY0-F1
#
_cell.length_a   1.000
_cell.length_b   1.000
_cell.length_c   1.000
_cell.angle_alpha   90.00
_cell.angle_beta   90.00
_cell.angle_gamma   90.00
#
_symmetry.space_group_name_H-M   'P 1'
#
loop_
_entity.id
_entity.type
_entity.pdbx_description
1 polymer ?
#
loop_
_entity_poly.entity_id
_entity_poly.type
_entity_poly.pdbx_seq_one_letter_code
_entity_poly.pdbx_strand_id
1 'polypeptide(L)'
;MDYLKYFKNGKYQKFKNDCWTLLQDIYKDEHGIILPDIPIFEDEESFVRSNIKHKTVDKPKKGVAVHVSVGSIEHIGYAINEKEYIHKTINQGVKISPIPRYATFYEVIV
;
A
#
# COMPACT_ATOMS: atom_id res chain seq x y z
N MET A 1 -4.33 6.31 14.79
CA MET A 1 -3.02 5.63 14.75
C MET A 1 -1.97 6.63 14.34
N ASP A 2 -0.77 6.56 14.92
CA ASP A 2 0.33 7.48 14.63
C ASP A 2 1.16 6.96 13.45
N TYR A 3 0.98 7.57 12.26
CA TYR A 3 1.76 7.20 11.08
C TYR A 3 3.20 7.74 11.13
N LEU A 4 3.51 8.68 12.06
CA LEU A 4 4.84 9.28 12.20
C LEU A 4 5.92 8.23 12.53
N LYS A 5 5.54 7.11 13.16
CA LYS A 5 6.45 5.97 13.38
C LYS A 5 7.08 5.43 12.09
N TYR A 6 6.34 5.42 10.97
CA TYR A 6 6.85 4.92 9.70
C TYR A 6 7.85 5.89 9.04
N PHE A 7 7.74 7.19 9.31
CA PHE A 7 8.70 8.20 8.86
C PHE A 7 10.02 8.14 9.63
N LYS A 8 9.97 7.78 10.91
CA LYS A 8 11.14 7.69 11.80
C LYS A 8 11.84 6.33 11.76
N ASN A 9 11.22 5.33 11.13
CA ASN A 9 11.75 3.98 11.09
C ASN A 9 12.85 3.86 10.02
N GLY A 10 14.09 3.59 10.46
CA GLY A 10 15.26 3.41 9.60
C GLY A 10 15.13 2.25 8.59
N LYS A 11 14.12 1.38 8.76
CA LYS A 11 13.74 0.32 7.82
C LYS A 11 13.31 0.87 6.45
N TYR A 12 12.77 2.09 6.35
CA TYR A 12 12.22 2.62 5.08
C TYR A 12 13.07 3.75 4.46
N GLN A 13 14.38 3.74 4.71
CA GLN A 13 15.30 4.71 4.12
C GLN A 13 15.44 4.55 2.58
N LYS A 14 16.04 5.55 1.92
CA LYS A 14 16.28 5.56 0.48
C LYS A 14 17.01 4.28 0.04
N PHE A 15 16.63 3.73 -1.11
CA PHE A 15 17.25 2.52 -1.70
C PHE A 15 17.18 1.23 -0.88
N LYS A 16 16.49 1.21 0.27
CA LYS A 16 16.23 0.00 1.07
C LYS A 16 14.74 -0.21 1.30
N ASN A 17 14.26 -1.42 1.00
CA ASN A 17 12.88 -1.92 1.12
C ASN A 17 11.85 -1.31 0.17
N ASP A 18 10.89 -2.11 -0.27
CA ASP A 18 9.92 -1.75 -1.28
C ASP A 18 8.64 -1.16 -0.67
N CYS A 19 7.86 -0.45 -1.49
CA CYS A 19 6.55 0.09 -1.10
C CYS A 19 5.61 -0.96 -0.50
N TRP A 20 5.81 -2.23 -0.88
CA TRP A 20 5.14 -3.39 -0.35
C TRP A 20 5.40 -3.62 1.16
N THR A 21 6.65 -3.57 1.61
CA THR A 21 6.99 -3.83 3.02
C THR A 21 6.32 -2.84 3.97
N LEU A 22 6.21 -1.57 3.56
CA LEU A 22 5.46 -0.57 4.32
C LEU A 22 3.97 -0.94 4.43
N LEU A 23 3.37 -1.40 3.33
CA LEU A 23 1.98 -1.83 3.31
C LEU A 23 1.74 -3.02 4.25
N GLN A 24 2.61 -4.03 4.22
CA GLN A 24 2.54 -5.19 5.12
C GLN A 24 2.58 -4.76 6.59
N ASP A 25 3.52 -3.88 6.96
CA ASP A 25 3.64 -3.38 8.34
C ASP A 25 2.42 -2.54 8.75
N ILE A 26 1.79 -1.78 7.85
CA ILE A 26 0.56 -1.02 8.16
C ILE A 26 -0.64 -1.95 8.35
N TYR A 27 -0.84 -2.93 7.47
CA TYR A 27 -1.95 -3.88 7.59
C TYR A 27 -1.85 -4.75 8.84
N LYS A 28 -0.62 -5.16 9.19
CA LYS A 28 -0.37 -5.91 10.42
C LYS A 28 -0.71 -5.09 11.66
N ASP A 29 -0.37 -3.81 11.66
CA ASP A 29 -0.55 -2.95 12.83
C ASP A 29 -2.02 -2.47 12.96
N GLU A 30 -2.66 -2.04 11.86
CA GLU A 30 -4.03 -1.48 11.89
C GLU A 30 -5.10 -2.57 11.95
N HIS A 31 -4.89 -3.68 11.24
CA HIS A 31 -5.93 -4.70 11.04
C HIS A 31 -5.54 -6.07 11.63
N GLY A 32 -4.30 -6.23 12.12
CA GLY A 32 -3.80 -7.54 12.54
C GLY A 32 -3.57 -8.50 11.36
N ILE A 33 -3.61 -8.01 10.12
CA ILE A 33 -3.55 -8.82 8.90
C ILE A 33 -2.09 -8.94 8.43
N ILE A 34 -1.62 -10.16 8.24
CA ILE A 34 -0.29 -10.42 7.68
C ILE A 34 -0.40 -10.55 6.16
N LEU A 35 0.04 -9.52 5.45
CA LEU A 35 0.18 -9.56 3.99
C LEU A 35 1.38 -10.44 3.59
N PRO A 36 1.31 -11.23 2.51
CA PRO A 36 2.38 -12.12 2.08
C PRO A 36 3.62 -11.35 1.61
N ASP A 37 4.75 -12.05 1.54
CA ASP A 37 6.05 -11.46 1.20
C ASP A 37 6.16 -11.10 -0.29
N ILE A 38 5.42 -11.79 -1.15
CA ILE A 38 5.43 -11.57 -2.60
C ILE A 38 4.64 -10.29 -2.91
N PRO A 39 5.27 -9.28 -3.54
CA PRO A 39 4.60 -8.05 -3.87
C PRO A 39 3.56 -8.28 -4.96
N ILE A 40 2.38 -7.71 -4.76
CA ILE A 40 1.26 -7.89 -5.68
C ILE A 40 1.40 -6.89 -6.82
N PHE A 41 2.11 -7.30 -7.87
CA PHE A 41 2.26 -6.55 -9.10
C PHE A 41 1.99 -7.46 -10.30
N GLU A 42 1.48 -6.85 -11.36
CA GLU A 42 1.15 -7.36 -12.70
C GLU A 42 -0.13 -8.18 -12.96
N ASP A 43 -0.86 -8.74 -12.00
CA ASP A 43 -2.04 -9.55 -12.36
C ASP A 43 -3.14 -9.58 -11.29
N GLU A 44 -4.42 -9.62 -11.67
CA GLU A 44 -5.53 -9.97 -10.75
C GLU A 44 -5.22 -11.29 -10.03
N GLU A 45 -4.47 -12.19 -10.69
CA GLU A 45 -3.93 -13.41 -10.12
C GLU A 45 -2.95 -13.19 -8.96
N SER A 46 -2.23 -12.06 -8.86
CA SER A 46 -1.23 -11.84 -7.80
C SER A 46 -1.87 -11.62 -6.43
N PHE A 47 -3.08 -11.05 -6.37
CA PHE A 47 -3.88 -11.05 -5.14
C PHE A 47 -4.50 -12.44 -4.85
N VAL A 48 -4.92 -13.18 -5.89
CA VAL A 48 -5.46 -14.54 -5.77
C VAL A 48 -4.38 -15.52 -5.26
N ARG A 49 -3.15 -15.44 -5.78
CA ARG A 49 -1.97 -16.25 -5.39
C ARG A 49 -1.47 -15.93 -3.99
N SER A 50 -1.63 -14.67 -3.57
CA SER A 50 -1.38 -14.21 -2.21
C SER A 50 -2.33 -14.81 -1.16
N ASN A 51 -3.37 -15.53 -1.60
CA ASN A 51 -4.39 -16.15 -0.74
C ASN A 51 -5.12 -15.13 0.16
N ILE A 52 -5.07 -13.85 -0.21
CA ILE A 52 -5.76 -12.77 0.47
C ILE A 52 -7.04 -12.49 -0.29
N LYS A 53 -8.16 -12.73 0.39
CA LYS A 53 -9.45 -12.31 -0.14
C LYS A 53 -9.46 -10.78 -0.14
N HIS A 54 -9.84 -10.22 -1.28
CA HIS A 54 -9.91 -8.79 -1.48
C HIS A 54 -11.09 -8.50 -2.40
N LYS A 55 -11.53 -7.25 -2.42
CA LYS A 55 -12.47 -6.75 -3.42
C LYS A 55 -12.01 -5.39 -3.92
N THR A 56 -12.23 -5.14 -5.19
CA THR A 56 -12.09 -3.80 -5.75
C THR A 56 -13.17 -2.89 -5.21
N VAL A 57 -12.82 -1.64 -4.91
CA VAL A 57 -13.76 -0.62 -4.45
C VAL A 57 -13.64 0.63 -5.30
N ASP A 58 -14.78 1.29 -5.55
CA ASP A 58 -14.85 2.44 -6.45
C ASP A 58 -14.26 3.72 -5.84
N LYS A 59 -14.33 3.83 -4.51
CA LYS A 59 -13.87 5.01 -3.77
C LYS A 59 -12.84 4.62 -2.72
N PRO A 60 -11.74 5.39 -2.60
CA PRO A 60 -10.80 5.17 -1.51
C PRO A 60 -11.46 5.53 -0.19
N LYS A 61 -11.18 4.74 0.83
CA LYS A 61 -11.48 5.05 2.23
C LYS A 61 -10.32 4.61 3.09
N LYS A 62 -10.24 5.11 4.32
CA LYS A 62 -9.23 4.63 5.27
C LYS A 62 -9.26 3.09 5.34
N GLY A 63 -8.10 2.46 5.17
CA GLY A 63 -7.99 1.00 5.26
C GLY A 63 -7.81 0.28 3.93
N VAL A 64 -8.04 0.94 2.80
CA VAL A 64 -7.89 0.29 1.49
C VAL A 64 -6.45 0.40 0.97
N ALA A 65 -6.01 -0.62 0.24
CA ALA A 65 -4.77 -0.54 -0.52
C ALA A 65 -5.00 0.34 -1.76
N VAL A 66 -4.05 1.22 -2.04
CA VAL A 66 -4.04 2.13 -3.18
C VAL A 66 -2.96 1.65 -4.14
N HIS A 67 -3.36 1.20 -5.32
CA HIS A 67 -2.47 0.75 -6.38
C HIS A 67 -2.47 1.78 -7.51
N VAL A 68 -1.28 2.14 -7.94
CA VAL A 68 -1.04 3.18 -8.92
C VAL A 68 -0.23 2.54 -10.04
N SER A 69 -0.83 2.41 -11.21
CA SER A 69 -0.18 1.89 -12.41
C SER A 69 -0.10 2.98 -13.47
N VAL A 70 1.11 3.40 -13.84
CA VAL A 70 1.37 4.41 -14.87
C VAL A 70 2.40 3.87 -15.85
N GLY A 71 1.93 3.39 -17.01
CA GLY A 71 2.80 2.75 -17.99
C GLY A 71 3.45 1.49 -17.41
N SER A 72 4.78 1.48 -17.31
CA SER A 72 5.55 0.39 -16.70
C SER A 72 5.88 0.61 -15.22
N ILE A 73 5.37 1.70 -14.61
CA ILE A 73 5.61 2.01 -13.20
C ILE A 73 4.43 1.52 -12.38
N GLU A 74 4.65 0.50 -11.57
CA GLU A 74 3.71 0.05 -10.58
C GLU A 74 4.12 0.52 -9.18
N HIS A 75 3.14 1.03 -8.43
CA HIS A 75 3.38 1.57 -7.11
C HIS A 75 2.19 1.31 -6.20
N ILE A 76 2.43 1.01 -4.92
CA ILE A 76 1.36 0.72 -3.95
C ILE A 76 1.50 1.52 -2.66
N GLY A 77 0.40 1.73 -1.97
CA GLY A 77 0.35 2.33 -0.64
C GLY A 77 -0.97 2.07 0.07
N TYR A 78 -1.16 2.76 1.19
CA TYR A 78 -2.31 2.58 2.08
C TYR A 78 -3.11 3.88 2.18
N ALA A 79 -4.41 3.83 1.90
CA ALA A 79 -5.29 4.98 2.08
C ALA A 79 -5.46 5.30 3.57
N ILE A 80 -5.05 6.50 3.97
CA ILE A 80 -5.26 7.00 5.34
C ILE A 80 -6.61 7.72 5.46
N ASN A 81 -7.16 8.18 4.34
CA ASN A 81 -8.50 8.78 4.19
C ASN A 81 -8.94 8.70 2.70
N GLU A 82 -10.04 9.38 2.35
CA GLU A 82 -10.60 9.39 0.97
C GLU A 82 -9.78 10.20 -0.05
N LYS A 83 -8.75 10.92 0.38
CA LYS A 83 -7.97 11.86 -0.44
C LYS A 83 -6.48 11.58 -0.44
N GLU A 84 -5.97 10.93 0.60
CA GLU A 84 -4.55 10.80 0.87
C GLU A 84 -4.18 9.35 1.19
N TYR A 85 -2.98 8.98 0.78
CA TYR A 85 -2.40 7.68 1.03
C TYR A 85 -0.95 7.82 1.48
N ILE A 86 -0.54 6.91 2.35
CA ILE A 86 0.84 6.76 2.79
C ILE A 86 1.52 5.71 1.91
N HIS A 87 2.72 6.03 1.45
CA HIS A 87 3.49 5.17 0.55
C HIS A 87 4.99 5.41 0.68
N LYS A 88 5.80 4.45 0.24
CA LYS A 88 7.26 4.62 0.20
C LYS A 88 7.72 5.01 -1.20
N THR A 89 8.31 6.18 -1.33
CA THR A 89 8.98 6.61 -2.56
C THR A 89 10.43 6.13 -2.58
N ILE A 90 10.95 5.78 -3.76
CA ILE A 90 12.34 5.33 -3.95
C ILE A 90 13.34 6.40 -3.44
N ASN A 91 13.07 7.67 -3.75
CA ASN A 91 14.01 8.78 -3.54
C ASN A 91 13.80 9.60 -2.26
N GLN A 92 12.62 9.54 -1.63
CA GLN A 92 12.30 10.38 -0.46
C GLN A 92 11.90 9.56 0.79
N GLY A 93 11.82 8.23 0.69
CA GLY A 93 11.34 7.39 1.80
C GLY A 93 9.81 7.43 1.93
N VAL A 94 9.31 7.23 3.15
CA VAL A 94 7.86 7.25 3.44
C VAL A 94 7.30 8.66 3.29
N LYS A 95 6.18 8.78 2.57
CA LYS A 95 5.50 10.04 2.28
C LYS A 95 3.99 9.83 2.32
N ILE A 96 3.27 10.89 2.69
CA ILE A 96 1.82 11.01 2.44
C ILE A 96 1.64 11.91 1.23
N SER A 97 0.87 11.43 0.26
CA SER A 97 0.59 12.13 -0.99
C SER A 97 -0.92 12.08 -1.29
N PRO A 98 -1.45 13.00 -2.09
CA PRO A 98 -2.81 12.89 -2.61
C PRO A 98 -2.96 11.65 -3.49
N ILE A 99 -4.10 10.97 -3.37
CA ILE A 99 -4.44 9.78 -4.16
C ILE A 99 -4.55 10.16 -5.64
N PRO A 100 -3.82 9.49 -6.55
CA PRO A 100 -3.93 9.73 -7.98
C PRO A 100 -5.33 9.38 -8.52
N ARG A 101 -5.81 10.12 -9.52
CA ARG A 101 -7.13 9.87 -10.14
C ARG A 101 -7.24 8.52 -10.86
N TYR A 102 -6.12 7.96 -11.28
CA TYR A 102 -6.00 6.69 -12.00
C TYR A 102 -5.60 5.53 -11.07
N ALA A 103 -5.72 5.72 -9.76
CA ALA A 103 -5.44 4.66 -8.81
C ALA A 103 -6.60 3.65 -8.75
N THR A 104 -6.25 2.39 -8.58
CA THR A 104 -7.18 1.30 -8.27
C THR A 104 -7.16 1.03 -6.77
N PHE A 105 -8.33 0.72 -6.20
CA PHE A 105 -8.47 0.54 -4.75
C PHE A 105 -8.90 -0.88 -4.43
N TYR A 106 -8.23 -1.48 -3.45
CA TYR A 106 -8.52 -2.84 -2.98
C TYR A 106 -8.80 -2.83 -1.48
N GLU A 107 -9.98 -3.32 -1.10
CA GLU A 107 -10.30 -3.63 0.29
C GLU A 107 -9.94 -5.09 0.57
N VAL A 108 -9.02 -5.32 1.50
CA VAL A 108 -8.74 -6.66 2.02
C VAL A 108 -9.91 -7.10 2.91
N ILE A 109 -10.45 -8.27 2.63
CA ILE A 109 -11.53 -8.90 3.39
C ILE A 109 -10.97 -10.17 4.04
N VAL A 110 -11.22 -10.37 5.34
CA VAL A 110 -10.83 -11.58 6.08
C VAL A 110 -11.98 -12.57 6.12
#